data_AF-A0A672KDK1-F1
#
_entry.id   AF-A0A672KDK1-F1
#
_cell.length_a   1.000
_cell.length_b   1.000
_cell.length_c   1.000
_cell.angle_alpha   90.00
_cell.angle_beta   90.00
_cell.angle_gamma   90.00
#
_symmetry.space_group_name_H-M   'P 1'
#
loop_
_entity.id
_entity.type
_entity.pdbx_description
1 polymer ?
#
loop_
_entity_poly.entity_id
_entity_poly.type
_entity_poly.pdbx_seq_one_letter_code
_entity_poly.pdbx_strand_id
1 'polypeptide(L)' 'VYPDDLPRTSVVIVFHNEAWTTLLRTVHSAIDRSPRHLLEEIVLVDDASERGEFAHTRC' A
#
# COMPACT_ATOMS: atom_id res chain seq x y z
N VAL A 1 4.78 -25.95 13.14
CA VAL A 1 5.96 -25.14 12.79
C VAL A 1 5.85 -24.89 11.29
N TYR A 2 5.78 -23.62 10.86
CA TYR A 2 5.78 -23.29 9.43
C TYR A 2 7.22 -23.39 8.89
N PRO A 3 7.43 -23.73 7.60
CA PRO A 3 8.75 -23.69 6.98
C PRO A 3 9.28 -22.25 6.95
N ASP A 4 10.58 -22.08 7.23
CA ASP A 4 11.24 -20.76 7.17
C ASP A 4 11.45 -20.30 5.71
N ASP A 5 11.55 -21.23 4.76
CA ASP A 5 11.70 -20.96 3.32
C ASP A 5 10.35 -20.82 2.61
N LEU A 6 9.61 -19.77 2.94
CA LEU A 6 8.45 -19.37 2.15
C LEU A 6 8.89 -18.47 0.99
N PRO A 7 8.24 -18.57 -0.19
CA PRO A 7 8.54 -17.69 -1.30
C PRO A 7 8.26 -16.24 -0.93
N ARG A 8 9.13 -15.33 -1.37
CA ARG A 8 8.90 -13.89 -1.19
C ARG A 8 7.59 -13.49 -1.87
N THR A 9 6.86 -12.60 -1.23
CA THR A 9 5.55 -12.12 -1.65
C THR A 9 5.63 -10.64 -2.01
N SER A 10 4.99 -10.28 -3.12
CA SER A 10 4.76 -8.90 -3.53
C SER A 10 3.32 -8.52 -3.15
N VAL A 11 3.15 -7.43 -2.41
CA VAL A 11 1.83 -6.97 -1.95
C VAL A 11 1.37 -5.84 -2.85
N VAL A 12 0.34 -6.08 -3.66
CA VAL A 12 -0.26 -5.06 -4.53
C VAL A 12 -1.51 -4.51 -3.86
N ILE A 13 -1.55 -3.20 -3.62
CA ILE A 13 -2.69 -2.51 -3.03
C ILE A 13 -3.23 -1.53 -4.07
N VAL A 14 -4.41 -1.82 -4.58
CA VAL A 14 -5.17 -0.92 -5.47
C VAL A 14 -6.03 -0.02 -4.60
N PHE A 15 -5.89 1.29 -4.72
CA PHE A 15 -6.70 2.25 -4.00
C PHE A 15 -7.44 3.17 -4.97
N HIS A 16 -8.67 3.53 -4.60
CA HIS A 16 -9.50 4.51 -5.31
C HIS A 16 -10.19 5.38 -4.26
N ASN A 17 -9.81 6.66 -4.18
CA ASN A 17 -10.42 7.66 -3.28
C ASN A 17 -10.46 7.28 -1.77
N GLU A 18 -9.58 6.39 -1.31
CA GLU A 18 -9.44 6.06 0.11
C GLU A 18 -8.73 7.18 0.90
N ALA A 19 -9.13 7.37 2.16
CA ALA A 19 -8.40 8.23 3.08
C ALA A 19 -6.96 7.70 3.25
N TRP A 20 -5.96 8.56 3.03
CA TRP A 20 -4.54 8.24 3.15
C TRP A 20 -4.17 7.56 4.49
N THR A 21 -4.89 7.91 5.56
CA THR A 21 -4.74 7.32 6.90
C THR A 21 -5.12 5.84 6.96
N THR A 22 -6.13 5.42 6.17
CA THR A 22 -6.52 4.00 6.05
C THR A 22 -5.51 3.22 5.22
N LEU A 23 -5.03 3.79 4.11
CA LEU A 23 -3.99 3.18 3.29
C LEU A 23 -2.71 2.93 4.08
N LEU A 24 -2.22 3.96 4.78
CA LEU A 24 -1.01 3.85 5.62
C LEU A 24 -1.17 2.84 6.75
N ARG A 25 -2.35 2.74 7.36
CA ARG A 25 -2.62 1.74 8.40
C ARG A 25 -2.51 0.32 7.82
N THR A 26 -2.98 0.10 6.60
CA THR A 26 -2.86 -1.20 5.91
C THR A 26 -1.42 -1.53 5.58
N VAL A 27 -0.67 -0.58 5.02
CA VAL A 27 0.76 -0.74 4.72
C VAL A 27 1.57 -1.02 5.99
N HIS A 28 1.37 -0.22 7.04
CA HIS A 28 2.04 -0.41 8.33
C HIS A 28 1.71 -1.78 8.93
N SER A 29 0.45 -2.19 8.86
CA SER A 29 0.02 -3.51 9.34
C SER A 29 0.64 -4.66 8.54
N ALA A 30 0.85 -4.50 7.24
CA ALA A 30 1.52 -5.51 6.41
C ALA A 30 2.98 -5.65 6.80
N ILE A 31 3.68 -4.52 7.01
CA ILE A 31 5.10 -4.52 7.43
C ILE A 31 5.28 -5.11 8.84
N ASP A 32 4.39 -4.79 9.78
CA ASP A 32 4.52 -5.20 11.17
C ASP A 32 4.17 -6.69 11.39
N ARG A 33 3.23 -7.23 10.61
CA ARG A 33 2.79 -8.63 10.73
C ARG A 33 3.56 -9.59 9.83
N SER A 34 4.28 -9.11 8.83
CA SER A 34 5.05 -9.95 7.91
C SER A 34 6.54 -9.90 8.24
N PRO A 35 7.21 -11.05 8.33
CA PRO A 35 8.65 -11.05 8.54
C PRO A 35 9.38 -10.52 7.29
N ARG A 36 10.38 -9.66 7.52
CA ARG A 36 11.07 -8.88 6.46
C ARG A 36 11.69 -9.73 5.34
N HIS A 37 11.97 -11.01 5.59
CA HIS A 37 12.55 -11.91 4.58
C HIS A 37 11.51 -12.42 3.56
N LEU A 38 10.21 -12.31 3.86
CA LEU A 38 9.14 -12.75 2.97
C LEU A 38 8.51 -11.61 2.17
N LEU A 39 8.80 -10.36 2.50
CA LEU A 39 8.14 -9.21 1.91
C LEU A 39 9.10 -8.53 0.94
N GLU A 40 8.84 -8.66 -0.36
CA GLU A 40 9.73 -8.13 -1.38
C GLU A 40 9.46 -6.66 -1.67
N GLU A 41 8.21 -6.35 -1.98
CA GLU A 41 7.79 -5.04 -2.43
C GLU A 41 6.31 -4.80 -2.08
N ILE A 42 5.96 -3.53 -1.91
CA ILE A 42 4.57 -3.08 -1.76
C ILE A 42 4.29 -2.13 -2.92
N VAL A 43 3.44 -2.56 -3.85
CA VAL A 43 3.06 -1.79 -5.04
C VAL A 43 1.73 -1.11 -4.76
N LEU A 44 1.75 0.22 -4.72
CA LEU A 44 0.55 1.05 -4.56
C LEU A 44 0.06 1.47 -5.95
N VAL A 45 -1.10 0.97 -6.36
CA VAL A 45 -1.73 1.27 -7.65
C VAL A 45 -2.89 2.23 -7.42
N ASP A 46 -2.81 3.40 -8.06
CA ASP A 46 -3.88 4.40 -8.06
C ASP A 46 -4.83 4.12 -9.23
N ASP A 47 -6.05 3.67 -8.95
CA ASP A 47 -7.08 3.40 -9.98
C ASP A 47 -7.88 4.67 -10.29
N ALA A 48 -7.18 5.71 -10.75
CA ALA A 48 -7.75 7.01 -11.11
C ALA A 48 -8.58 7.67 -9.99
N SER A 49 -8.04 7.71 -8.76
CA SER A 49 -8.59 8.56 -7.71
C SER A 49 -8.72 9.99 -8.26
N GLU A 50 -9.89 10.61 -8.12
CA GLU A 50 -10.07 12.04 -8.38
C GLU A 50 -9.23 12.84 -7.36
N ARG A 51 -7.91 12.91 -7.56
CA ARG A 51 -7.09 14.00 -7.02
C ARG A 51 -7.39 15.26 -7.83
N GLY A 52 -8.66 15.67 -7.80
CA GLY A 52 -9.15 16.96 -8.26
C GLY A 52 -8.83 18.05 -7.24
N GLU A 53 -7.62 18.04 -6.66
CA GLU A 53 -7.13 19.15 -5.85
C GLU A 53 -5.80 19.60 -6.44
N PHE A 54 -5.75 20.90 -6.76
CA PHE A 54 -4.64 21.67 -7.33
C PHE A 54 -4.55 21.75 -8.85
N ALA A 55 -5.67 22.04 -9.52
CA ALA A 55 -5.62 23.08 -10.55
C ALA A 55 -5.79 24.44 -9.86
N HIS A 56 -4.65 25.09 -9.67
CA HIS A 56 -4.49 26.49 -9.34
C HIS A 56 -5.50 27.39 -10.08
N THR A 57 -6.29 28.22 -9.39
CA THR A 57 -6.47 29.65 -9.72
C THR A 57 -6.98 30.38 -8.48
N ARG A 58 -6.19 31.38 -8.09
CA ARG A 58 -6.51 32.44 -7.14
C ARG A 58 -7.87 33.07 -7.46
N CYS A 59 -8.64 33.36 -6.43
CA CYS A 59 -9.45 34.59 -6.36
C CYS A 59 -9.07 35.32 -5.08
#